data_AF-A0A2H0UJU3-F1
#
_entry.id   AF-A0A2H0UJU3-F1
#
_cell.length_a   1.000
_cell.length_b   1.000
_cell.length_c   1.000
_cell.angle_alpha   90.00
_cell.angle_beta   90.00
_cell.angle_gamma   90.00
#
_symmetry.space_group_name_H-M   'P 1'
#
loop_
_entity.id
_entity.type
_entity.pdbx_description
1 polymer ?
#
loop_
_entity_poly.entity_id
_entity_poly.type
_entity_poly.pdbx_seq_one_letter_code
_entity_poly.pdbx_strand_id
1 'polypeptide(L)'
;MFSFLVDTDAPSDGTYFRMDAFLRPDGGLSVIEINAAFVDGWGTAMNLARASGNPVYLADASFPKYWSGAEQQYWPELELACSELRVAGRAATVITAAEARRLKEPVYWYGAFQDQFYWRPIDGIRLDDKQLLALLGQSWSGSLVHIPRHYFVDQTPWDSLSREIILKFRSKHDPEVAVELARKRLPSVARREQIGRGKYWRRQYSSRIALAQDLVEPLSCPLMVDDVADPVTQVIIFFVGQNPVTGYLQVVERGRRVINDDSVHGPVVFVD
;
A
#
# COMPACT_ATOMS: atom_id res chain seq x y z
N MET A 1 13.01 12.90 -4.52
CA MET A 1 13.33 11.45 -4.57
C MET A 1 12.31 10.64 -5.39
N PHE A 2 11.10 11.15 -5.68
CA PHE A 2 10.09 10.41 -6.48
C PHE A 2 9.39 11.28 -7.55
N SER A 3 10.11 12.22 -8.16
CA SER A 3 9.53 13.18 -9.11
C SER A 3 8.98 12.57 -10.41
N PHE A 4 9.17 11.27 -10.62
CA PHE A 4 8.71 10.51 -11.78
C PHE A 4 7.40 9.73 -11.49
N LEU A 5 6.97 9.65 -10.23
CA LEU A 5 5.70 9.00 -9.85
C LEU A 5 4.49 9.91 -10.09
N VAL A 6 4.73 11.22 -10.07
CA VAL A 6 3.73 12.28 -10.12
C VAL A 6 4.12 13.19 -11.26
N ASP A 7 3.16 13.51 -12.14
CA ASP A 7 3.38 14.46 -13.23
C ASP A 7 3.81 15.81 -12.64
N THR A 8 4.98 16.32 -13.01
CA THR A 8 5.63 17.45 -12.34
C THR A 8 4.92 18.78 -12.58
N ASP A 9 4.02 18.83 -13.56
CA ASP A 9 3.26 20.02 -13.95
C ASP A 9 1.81 20.01 -13.41
N ALA A 10 1.41 18.96 -12.70
CA ALA A 10 0.14 18.92 -11.99
C ALA A 10 0.34 19.40 -10.54
N PRO A 11 -0.42 20.38 -10.04
CA PRO A 11 -0.49 20.64 -8.60
C PRO A 11 -0.79 19.32 -7.84
N SER A 12 -0.43 19.25 -6.56
CA SER A 12 -0.67 18.09 -5.66
C SER A 12 -2.15 17.71 -5.47
N ASP A 13 -3.04 18.21 -6.33
CA ASP A 13 -4.50 18.20 -6.36
C ASP A 13 -5.12 16.80 -6.50
N GLY A 14 -4.65 15.81 -5.75
CA GLY A 14 -5.27 14.50 -5.78
C GLY A 14 -4.33 13.31 -5.73
N THR A 15 -3.01 13.48 -5.82
CA THR A 15 -2.11 12.31 -5.83
C THR A 15 -1.71 11.95 -4.41
N TYR A 16 -2.19 10.80 -3.97
CA TYR A 16 -1.94 10.26 -2.64
C TYR A 16 -1.61 8.80 -2.76
N PHE A 17 -0.52 8.41 -2.11
CA PHE A 17 -0.11 7.03 -2.12
C PHE A 17 0.66 6.68 -0.85
N ARG A 18 0.68 5.38 -0.61
CA ARG A 18 1.44 4.71 0.42
C ARG A 18 2.54 3.91 -0.26
N MET A 19 3.74 4.00 0.29
CA MET A 19 4.87 3.19 -0.09
C MET A 19 5.16 2.20 1.02
N ASP A 20 5.16 0.93 0.66
CA ASP A 20 5.47 -0.18 1.55
C ASP A 20 6.92 -0.59 1.27
N ALA A 21 7.77 -0.57 2.28
CA ALA A 21 9.18 -0.89 2.11
C ALA A 21 9.76 -1.68 3.30
N PHE A 22 10.77 -2.48 3.03
CA PHE A 22 11.62 -3.06 4.08
C PHE A 22 12.85 -2.19 4.30
N LEU A 23 13.26 -2.07 5.57
CA LEU A 23 14.54 -1.47 5.92
C LEU A 23 15.69 -2.35 5.41
N ARG A 24 16.80 -1.73 5.06
CA ARG A 24 18.03 -2.42 4.62
C ARG A 24 19.16 -2.19 5.63
N PRO A 25 20.11 -3.14 5.77
CA PRO A 25 21.24 -3.00 6.71
C PRO A 25 22.11 -1.76 6.46
N ASP A 26 22.15 -1.25 5.23
CA ASP A 26 22.92 -0.08 4.83
C ASP A 26 22.20 1.26 5.10
N GLY A 27 21.06 1.23 5.80
CA GLY A 27 20.22 2.39 6.07
C GLY A 27 19.30 2.77 4.90
N GLY A 28 19.29 1.98 3.83
CA GLY A 28 18.40 2.18 2.69
C GLY A 28 17.00 1.56 2.87
N LEU A 29 16.18 1.68 1.83
CA LEU A 29 14.86 1.09 1.71
C LEU A 29 14.79 0.13 0.52
N SER A 30 14.08 -0.98 0.68
CA SER A 30 13.65 -1.85 -0.42
C SER A 30 12.14 -1.69 -0.62
N VAL A 31 11.72 -0.99 -1.67
CA VAL A 31 10.30 -0.72 -1.96
C VAL A 31 9.64 -1.96 -2.52
N ILE A 32 8.60 -2.45 -1.85
CA ILE A 32 7.92 -3.70 -2.21
C ILE A 32 6.50 -3.49 -2.75
N GLU A 33 5.88 -2.34 -2.48
CA GLU A 33 4.56 -1.98 -2.98
C GLU A 33 4.38 -0.46 -2.98
N ILE A 34 3.59 0.02 -3.94
CA ILE A 34 3.01 1.38 -3.94
C ILE A 34 1.51 1.16 -4.11
N ASN A 35 0.70 1.84 -3.30
CA ASN A 35 -0.77 1.77 -3.36
C ASN A 35 -1.36 3.17 -3.17
N ALA A 36 -2.44 3.49 -3.86
CA ALA A 36 -3.15 4.77 -3.76
C ALA A 36 -4.41 4.71 -2.90
N ALA A 37 -4.51 3.76 -1.98
CA ALA A 37 -5.64 3.67 -1.05
C ALA A 37 -5.49 4.68 0.10
N PHE A 38 -6.52 5.49 0.35
CA PHE A 38 -6.52 6.50 1.41
C PHE A 38 -6.88 5.98 2.78
N VAL A 39 -7.69 4.94 2.86
CA VAL A 39 -8.16 4.47 4.17
C VAL A 39 -7.14 3.54 4.78
N ASP A 40 -6.49 2.74 3.94
CA ASP A 40 -5.49 1.73 4.27
C ASP A 40 -4.25 2.33 4.98
N GLY A 41 -4.34 2.48 6.30
CA GLY A 41 -3.26 2.91 7.19
C GLY A 41 -3.07 4.42 7.42
N TRP A 42 -3.73 5.33 6.68
CA TRP A 42 -3.53 6.79 6.88
C TRP A 42 -3.96 7.25 8.27
N GLY A 43 -5.12 6.79 8.75
CA GLY A 43 -5.62 7.10 10.09
C GLY A 43 -4.64 6.66 11.17
N THR A 44 -4.10 5.44 11.04
CA THR A 44 -3.07 4.88 11.92
C THR A 44 -1.79 5.73 11.91
N ALA A 45 -1.29 6.10 10.73
CA ALA A 45 -0.09 6.91 10.58
C ALA A 45 -0.22 8.28 11.25
N MET A 46 -1.32 8.99 11.00
CA MET A 46 -1.56 10.30 11.59
C MET A 46 -1.74 10.22 13.11
N ASN A 47 -2.46 9.21 13.58
CA ASN A 47 -2.67 8.99 15.01
C ASN A 47 -1.35 8.72 15.75
N LEU A 48 -0.50 7.85 15.20
CA LEU A 48 0.82 7.53 15.77
C LEU A 48 1.76 8.73 15.74
N ALA A 49 1.79 9.48 14.63
CA ALA A 49 2.57 10.71 14.52
C ALA A 49 2.15 11.71 15.61
N ARG A 50 0.84 11.97 15.74
CA ARG A 50 0.28 12.86 16.77
C ARG A 50 0.60 12.38 18.18
N ALA A 51 0.42 11.09 18.46
CA ALA A 51 0.71 10.51 19.77
C ALA A 51 2.19 10.65 20.14
N SER A 52 3.07 10.72 19.15
CA SER A 52 4.52 10.89 19.31
C SER A 52 4.98 12.35 19.27
N GLY A 53 4.04 13.31 19.19
CA GLY A 53 4.35 14.73 19.11
C GLY A 53 4.91 15.19 17.75
N ASN A 54 4.83 14.36 16.71
CA ASN A 54 5.29 14.71 15.36
C ASN A 54 4.17 15.38 14.57
N PRO A 55 4.37 16.61 14.07
CA PRO A 55 3.37 17.30 13.27
C PRO A 55 3.18 16.63 11.91
N VAL A 56 1.92 16.52 11.48
CA VAL A 56 1.57 16.06 10.13
C VAL A 56 1.10 17.27 9.32
N TYR A 57 1.93 17.71 8.37
CA TYR A 57 1.63 18.87 7.54
C TYR A 57 0.84 18.45 6.30
N LEU A 58 -0.42 18.86 6.25
CA LEU A 58 -1.32 18.55 5.13
C LEU A 58 -1.69 19.76 4.29
N ALA A 59 -1.02 20.92 4.45
CA ALA A 59 -1.46 22.22 3.91
C ALA A 59 -1.86 22.17 2.42
N ASP A 60 -1.11 21.44 1.60
CA ASP A 60 -1.29 21.36 0.14
C ASP A 60 -2.13 20.14 -0.32
N ALA A 61 -2.77 19.44 0.62
CA ALA A 61 -3.61 18.29 0.36
C ALA A 61 -5.11 18.66 0.29
N SER A 62 -5.76 18.29 -0.80
CA SER A 62 -7.22 18.30 -0.99
C SER A 62 -7.87 16.94 -0.68
N PHE A 63 -8.58 16.87 0.45
CA PHE A 63 -9.39 15.70 0.82
C PHE A 63 -10.87 15.98 0.58
N PRO A 64 -11.68 14.96 0.19
CA PRO A 64 -13.12 15.12 0.16
C PRO A 64 -13.65 15.29 1.59
N LYS A 65 -14.72 16.08 1.71
CA LYS A 65 -15.39 16.31 2.99
C LYS A 65 -16.10 15.07 3.52
N TYR A 66 -16.61 14.25 2.61
CA TYR A 66 -17.47 13.11 2.93
C TYR A 66 -16.80 11.79 2.57
N TRP A 67 -16.96 10.81 3.45
CA TRP A 67 -16.33 9.50 3.36
C TRP A 67 -17.36 8.42 3.60
N SER A 68 -17.33 7.35 2.82
CA SER A 68 -18.23 6.21 2.99
C SER A 68 -17.52 4.90 2.64
N GLY A 69 -18.13 3.78 3.04
CA GLY A 69 -17.58 2.44 2.83
C GLY A 69 -18.65 1.47 2.33
N ALA A 70 -18.22 0.50 1.53
CA ALA A 70 -19.06 -0.58 1.02
C ALA A 70 -19.58 -1.48 2.17
N GLU A 71 -18.76 -1.66 3.20
CA GLU A 71 -19.00 -2.64 4.26
C GLU A 71 -18.73 -2.02 5.64
N GLN A 72 -19.47 -2.48 6.66
CA GLN A 72 -19.33 -1.97 8.04
C GLN A 72 -17.96 -2.25 8.65
N GLN A 73 -17.29 -3.33 8.23
CA GLN A 73 -15.95 -3.66 8.74
C GLN A 73 -14.90 -2.58 8.45
N TYR A 74 -15.14 -1.73 7.45
CA TYR A 74 -14.25 -0.62 7.10
C TYR A 74 -14.47 0.64 7.93
N TRP A 75 -15.55 0.72 8.71
CA TRP A 75 -15.93 1.95 9.42
C TRP A 75 -14.92 2.39 10.48
N PRO A 76 -14.34 1.50 11.32
CA PRO A 76 -13.35 1.93 12.30
C PRO A 76 -12.15 2.65 11.66
N GLU A 77 -11.69 2.16 10.51
CA GLU A 77 -10.56 2.75 9.78
C GLU A 77 -10.94 4.10 9.15
N LEU A 78 -12.13 4.19 8.54
CA LEU A 78 -12.71 5.43 8.02
C LEU A 78 -12.88 6.50 9.10
N GLU A 79 -13.41 6.11 10.26
CA GLU A 79 -13.62 6.98 11.41
C GLU A 79 -12.31 7.50 11.97
N LEU A 80 -11.31 6.64 12.11
CA LEU A 80 -9.97 7.03 12.55
C LEU A 80 -9.34 8.03 11.57
N ALA A 81 -9.36 7.73 10.26
CA ALA A 81 -8.84 8.64 9.24
C ALA A 81 -9.55 10.00 9.26
N CYS A 82 -10.90 10.02 9.29
CA CYS A 82 -11.67 11.26 9.37
C CYS A 82 -11.43 12.03 10.68
N SER A 83 -11.22 11.34 11.79
CA SER A 83 -10.91 11.95 13.08
C SER A 83 -9.56 12.67 13.03
N GLU A 84 -8.51 12.01 12.53
CA GLU A 84 -7.18 12.61 12.44
C GLU A 84 -7.12 13.73 11.39
N LEU A 85 -7.84 13.61 10.27
CA LEU A 85 -8.01 14.72 9.32
C LEU A 85 -8.64 15.96 9.97
N ARG A 86 -9.65 15.79 10.82
CA ARG A 86 -10.25 16.90 11.57
C ARG A 86 -9.27 17.53 12.56
N VAL A 87 -8.45 16.74 13.24
CA VAL A 87 -7.39 17.24 14.12
C VAL A 87 -6.38 18.07 13.32
N ALA A 88 -6.06 17.65 12.10
CA ALA A 88 -5.22 18.39 11.15
C ALA A 88 -5.95 19.59 10.47
N GLY A 89 -7.15 19.97 10.93
CA GLY A 89 -7.89 21.12 10.44
C GLY A 89 -8.65 20.89 9.13
N ARG A 90 -8.84 19.63 8.70
CA ARG A 90 -9.59 19.29 7.49
C ARG A 90 -11.05 18.96 7.80
N ALA A 91 -11.95 19.37 6.92
CA ALA A 91 -13.33 18.93 6.99
C ALA A 91 -13.41 17.46 6.53
N ALA A 92 -13.79 16.56 7.42
CA ALA A 92 -13.91 15.13 7.13
C ALA A 92 -15.04 14.52 7.98
N THR A 93 -15.93 13.76 7.37
CA THR A 93 -17.07 13.12 8.02
C THR A 93 -17.43 11.81 7.34
N VAL A 94 -17.55 10.75 8.15
CA VAL A 94 -18.08 9.47 7.70
C VAL A 94 -19.59 9.57 7.59
N ILE A 95 -20.13 9.12 6.46
CA ILE A 95 -21.55 9.08 6.15
C ILE A 95 -21.95 7.68 5.67
N THR A 96 -23.23 7.36 5.80
CA THR A 96 -23.77 6.10 5.31
C THR A 96 -23.73 6.03 3.79
N ALA A 97 -23.70 4.80 3.26
CA ALA A 97 -23.83 4.55 1.81
C ALA A 97 -25.11 5.16 1.20
N ALA A 98 -26.20 5.22 1.97
CA ALA A 98 -27.46 5.80 1.52
C ALA A 98 -27.41 7.33 1.41
N GLU A 99 -26.72 8.00 2.35
CA GLU A 99 -26.46 9.44 2.29
C GLU A 99 -25.52 9.78 1.14
N ALA A 100 -24.44 9.00 0.97
CA ALA A 100 -23.47 9.18 -0.10
C ALA A 100 -24.12 9.18 -1.50
N ARG A 101 -25.07 8.27 -1.75
CA ARG A 101 -25.81 8.20 -3.03
C ARG A 101 -26.74 9.38 -3.29
N ARG A 102 -27.13 10.14 -2.27
CA ARG A 102 -28.02 11.30 -2.37
C ARG A 102 -27.27 12.63 -2.45
N LEU A 103 -26.01 12.64 -2.06
CA LEU A 103 -25.18 13.83 -2.08
C LEU A 103 -24.76 14.18 -3.50
N LYS A 104 -24.64 15.48 -3.74
CA LYS A 104 -24.08 16.05 -4.98
C LYS A 104 -22.64 16.54 -4.81
N GLU A 105 -22.05 16.29 -3.64
CA GLU A 105 -20.67 16.63 -3.31
C GLU A 105 -19.76 15.41 -3.48
N PRO A 106 -18.45 15.61 -3.73
CA PRO A 106 -17.50 14.51 -3.83
C PRO A 106 -17.44 13.69 -2.53
N VAL A 107 -17.61 12.37 -2.64
CA VAL A 107 -17.51 11.42 -1.52
C VAL A 107 -16.39 10.42 -1.83
N TYR A 108 -15.45 10.21 -0.90
CA TYR A 108 -14.52 9.07 -1.00
C TYR A 108 -15.25 7.78 -0.65
N TRP A 109 -15.09 6.74 -1.48
CA TRP A 109 -15.72 5.44 -1.28
C TRP A 109 -14.68 4.34 -1.06
N TYR A 110 -14.72 3.68 0.10
CA TYR A 110 -13.83 2.57 0.42
C TYR A 110 -14.47 1.20 0.14
N GLY A 111 -13.76 0.30 -0.54
CA GLY A 111 -14.21 -1.06 -0.88
C GLY A 111 -14.77 -1.18 -2.30
N ALA A 112 -15.34 -2.36 -2.61
CA ALA A 112 -15.77 -2.72 -3.96
C ALA A 112 -16.75 -1.70 -4.56
N PHE A 113 -16.40 -1.23 -5.75
CA PHE A 113 -16.88 0.02 -6.34
C PHE A 113 -17.99 -0.23 -7.37
N GLN A 114 -19.00 0.62 -7.42
CA GLN A 114 -20.08 0.53 -8.42
C GLN A 114 -20.38 1.82 -9.21
N ASP A 115 -19.82 2.99 -8.89
CA ASP A 115 -20.29 4.24 -9.55
C ASP A 115 -19.26 5.37 -9.73
N GLN A 116 -19.22 5.95 -10.92
CA GLN A 116 -18.19 6.87 -11.44
C GLN A 116 -18.16 8.26 -10.76
N PHE A 117 -19.14 8.56 -9.89
CA PHE A 117 -19.31 9.88 -9.26
C PHE A 117 -18.52 10.07 -7.95
N TYR A 118 -17.85 9.04 -7.45
CA TYR A 118 -17.10 9.12 -6.20
C TYR A 118 -15.69 9.70 -6.39
N TRP A 119 -15.25 10.47 -5.40
CA TRP A 119 -13.91 11.05 -5.37
C TRP A 119 -12.85 9.95 -5.29
N ARG A 120 -11.74 10.13 -6.01
CA ARG A 120 -10.61 9.20 -6.04
C ARG A 120 -9.30 9.98 -6.04
N PRO A 121 -8.23 9.41 -5.47
CA PRO A 121 -6.90 9.91 -5.76
C PRO A 121 -6.65 9.88 -7.28
N ILE A 122 -6.08 10.96 -7.77
CA ILE A 122 -5.53 11.04 -9.13
C ILE A 122 -4.54 9.89 -9.30
N ASP A 123 -4.63 9.23 -10.46
CA ASP A 123 -3.82 8.06 -10.82
C ASP A 123 -3.97 6.84 -9.91
N GLY A 124 -5.00 6.77 -9.06
CA GLY A 124 -5.10 5.70 -8.06
C GLY A 124 -5.04 4.28 -8.65
N ILE A 125 -5.72 4.05 -9.78
CA ILE A 125 -5.68 2.76 -10.49
C ILE A 125 -4.29 2.45 -11.03
N ARG A 126 -3.58 3.46 -11.57
CA ARG A 126 -2.23 3.30 -12.11
C ARG A 126 -1.22 3.01 -11.00
N LEU A 127 -1.36 3.70 -9.87
CA LEU A 127 -0.49 3.54 -8.70
C LEU A 127 -0.69 2.18 -8.00
N ASP A 128 -1.92 1.66 -7.96
CA ASP A 128 -2.23 0.32 -7.41
C ASP A 128 -1.77 -0.85 -8.32
N ASP A 129 -1.53 -0.60 -9.62
CA ASP A 129 -1.01 -1.64 -10.52
C ASP A 129 0.48 -1.88 -10.24
N LYS A 130 0.80 -3.08 -9.75
CA LYS A 130 2.18 -3.48 -9.44
C LYS A 130 3.10 -3.49 -10.67
N GLN A 131 2.55 -3.45 -11.89
CA GLN A 131 3.34 -3.21 -13.10
C GLN A 131 4.05 -1.86 -13.05
N LEU A 132 3.46 -0.84 -12.42
CA LEU A 132 4.10 0.46 -12.29
C LEU A 132 5.44 0.34 -11.55
N LEU A 133 5.44 -0.25 -10.35
CA LEU A 133 6.68 -0.46 -9.58
C LEU A 133 7.71 -1.27 -10.37
N ALA A 134 7.26 -2.28 -11.11
CA ALA A 134 8.12 -3.08 -11.97
C ALA A 134 8.79 -2.29 -13.10
N LEU A 135 8.05 -1.40 -13.77
CA LEU A 135 8.59 -0.51 -14.81
C LEU A 135 9.59 0.48 -14.21
N LEU A 136 9.27 1.05 -13.04
CA LEU A 136 10.16 1.97 -12.34
C LEU A 136 11.49 1.32 -11.97
N GLY A 137 11.45 0.08 -11.49
CA GLY A 137 12.65 -0.69 -11.16
C GLY A 137 13.58 -0.92 -12.34
N GLN A 138 13.09 -0.91 -13.59
CA GLN A 138 13.93 -1.08 -14.78
C GLN A 138 14.79 0.16 -15.08
N SER A 139 14.29 1.34 -14.75
CA SER A 139 15.00 2.62 -14.96
C SER A 139 15.67 3.17 -13.70
N TRP A 140 15.38 2.60 -12.54
CA TRP A 140 15.87 3.09 -11.26
C TRP A 140 17.34 2.75 -11.04
N SER A 141 18.13 3.75 -10.66
CA SER A 141 19.58 3.61 -10.41
C SER A 141 20.01 4.15 -9.04
N GLY A 142 19.06 4.43 -8.15
CA GLY A 142 19.36 4.91 -6.80
C GLY A 142 20.00 3.83 -5.92
N SER A 143 20.93 4.23 -5.06
CA SER A 143 21.61 3.33 -4.11
C SER A 143 20.89 3.20 -2.76
N LEU A 144 20.29 4.29 -2.28
CA LEU A 144 19.57 4.34 -1.00
C LEU A 144 18.18 3.71 -1.08
N VAL A 145 17.52 3.84 -2.21
CA VAL A 145 16.23 3.19 -2.48
C VAL A 145 16.48 2.09 -3.49
N HIS A 146 16.12 0.87 -3.14
CA HIS A 146 16.19 -0.29 -4.00
C HIS A 146 14.78 -0.71 -4.40
N ILE A 147 14.56 -0.97 -5.69
CA ILE A 147 13.33 -1.58 -6.20
C ILE A 147 13.70 -3.00 -6.62
N PRO A 148 13.17 -4.04 -5.96
CA PRO A 148 13.47 -5.42 -6.30
C PRO A 148 13.10 -5.72 -7.75
N ARG A 149 13.84 -6.64 -8.38
CA ARG A 149 13.56 -7.01 -9.76
C ARG A 149 12.17 -7.62 -9.86
N HIS A 150 11.43 -7.18 -10.87
CA HIS A 150 10.16 -7.78 -11.24
C HIS A 150 10.32 -8.54 -12.56
N TYR A 151 9.60 -9.65 -12.68
CA TYR A 151 9.63 -10.52 -13.85
C TYR A 151 8.28 -10.51 -14.54
N PHE A 152 8.34 -10.43 -15.87
CA PHE A 152 7.21 -10.51 -16.77
C PHE A 152 7.31 -11.78 -17.60
N VAL A 153 6.17 -12.41 -17.90
CA VAL A 153 6.15 -13.67 -18.66
C VAL A 153 6.86 -13.56 -20.02
N ASP A 154 6.76 -12.40 -20.67
CA ASP A 154 7.36 -12.16 -21.99
C ASP A 154 8.89 -12.11 -21.94
N GLN A 155 9.48 -11.81 -20.78
CA GLN A 155 10.92 -11.70 -20.57
C GLN A 155 11.49 -12.90 -19.83
N THR A 156 10.72 -13.50 -18.92
CA THR A 156 11.15 -14.61 -18.08
C THR A 156 9.99 -15.61 -17.98
N PRO A 157 10.03 -16.69 -18.79
CA PRO A 157 9.05 -17.75 -18.71
C PRO A 157 8.99 -18.38 -17.32
N TRP A 158 7.86 -19.00 -16.98
CA TRP A 158 7.63 -19.61 -15.67
C TRP A 158 8.73 -20.59 -15.23
N ASP A 159 9.22 -21.40 -16.16
CA ASP A 159 10.22 -22.42 -15.90
C ASP A 159 11.64 -21.82 -15.71
N SER A 160 11.81 -20.53 -16.01
CA SER A 160 13.04 -19.76 -15.82
C SER A 160 13.01 -18.86 -14.57
N LEU A 161 11.89 -18.79 -13.86
CA LEU A 161 11.79 -18.02 -12.62
C LEU A 161 12.66 -18.65 -11.52
N SER A 162 13.39 -17.80 -10.77
CA SER A 162 14.13 -18.21 -9.58
C SER A 162 13.20 -18.83 -8.52
N ARG A 163 13.77 -19.56 -7.57
CA ARG A 163 13.06 -20.04 -6.38
C ARG A 163 12.86 -18.92 -5.34
N GLU A 164 13.71 -17.90 -5.36
CA GLU A 164 13.70 -16.78 -4.42
C GLU A 164 12.82 -15.64 -4.92
N ILE A 165 11.55 -15.95 -5.21
CA ILE A 165 10.57 -14.98 -5.69
C ILE A 165 9.27 -15.05 -4.88
N ILE A 166 8.54 -13.95 -4.95
CA ILE A 166 7.14 -13.85 -4.58
C ILE A 166 6.29 -13.58 -5.81
N LEU A 167 5.14 -14.21 -5.90
CA LEU A 167 4.11 -13.90 -6.89
C LEU A 167 3.06 -13.00 -6.26
N LYS A 168 2.68 -11.96 -7.01
CA LYS A 168 1.64 -11.00 -6.61
C LYS A 168 0.66 -10.81 -7.75
N PHE A 169 -0.62 -10.69 -7.44
CA PHE A 169 -1.60 -10.18 -8.41
C PHE A 169 -1.29 -8.74 -8.75
N ARG A 170 -1.36 -8.38 -10.03
CA ARG A 170 -1.08 -7.01 -10.48
C ARG A 170 -2.02 -5.98 -9.90
N SER A 171 -3.32 -6.30 -9.90
CA SER A 171 -4.38 -5.51 -9.29
C SER A 171 -5.25 -6.41 -8.43
N LYS A 172 -5.59 -5.94 -7.22
CA LYS A 172 -6.55 -6.60 -6.32
C LYS A 172 -8.01 -6.21 -6.65
N HIS A 173 -8.19 -5.20 -7.49
CA HIS A 173 -9.49 -4.60 -7.83
C HIS A 173 -10.12 -5.18 -9.10
N ASP A 174 -9.40 -6.04 -9.82
CA ASP A 174 -9.98 -6.80 -10.93
C ASP A 174 -11.07 -7.74 -10.36
N PRO A 175 -12.35 -7.60 -10.78
CA PRO A 175 -13.44 -8.40 -10.26
C PRO A 175 -13.19 -9.91 -10.36
N GLU A 176 -12.51 -10.36 -11.42
CA GLU A 176 -12.18 -11.79 -11.59
C GLU A 176 -11.15 -12.23 -10.55
N VAL A 177 -10.14 -11.40 -10.28
CA VAL A 177 -9.13 -11.66 -9.24
C VAL A 177 -9.75 -11.63 -7.85
N ALA A 178 -10.58 -10.65 -7.54
CA ALA A 178 -11.27 -10.53 -6.26
C ALA A 178 -12.15 -11.77 -5.99
N VAL A 179 -12.89 -12.23 -7.00
CA VAL A 179 -13.69 -13.46 -6.92
C VAL A 179 -12.78 -14.69 -6.74
N GLU A 180 -11.66 -14.79 -7.46
CA GLU A 180 -10.74 -15.92 -7.31
C GLU A 180 -10.08 -15.97 -5.93
N LEU A 181 -9.62 -14.83 -5.40
CA LEU A 181 -9.06 -14.69 -4.06
C LEU A 181 -10.06 -15.16 -3.00
N ALA A 182 -11.30 -14.64 -3.06
CA ALA A 182 -12.36 -14.98 -2.13
C ALA A 182 -12.78 -16.46 -2.23
N ARG A 183 -12.98 -17.00 -3.44
CA ARG A 183 -13.46 -18.37 -3.64
C ARG A 183 -12.41 -19.43 -3.32
N LYS A 184 -11.14 -19.17 -3.63
CA LYS A 184 -10.07 -20.16 -3.50
C LYS A 184 -9.26 -20.01 -2.21
N ARG A 185 -9.58 -19.01 -1.37
CA ARG A 185 -8.84 -18.66 -0.14
C ARG A 185 -7.33 -18.59 -0.38
N LEU A 186 -6.96 -18.05 -1.54
CA LEU A 186 -5.57 -17.95 -1.93
C LEU A 186 -4.95 -16.70 -1.31
N PRO A 187 -3.69 -16.76 -0.88
CA PRO A 187 -3.01 -15.56 -0.44
C PRO A 187 -2.78 -14.63 -1.64
N SER A 188 -2.89 -13.32 -1.42
CA SER A 188 -2.61 -12.28 -2.44
C SER A 188 -1.13 -12.24 -2.84
N VAL A 189 -0.26 -12.81 -2.00
CA VAL A 189 1.18 -12.96 -2.20
C VAL A 189 1.57 -14.41 -1.91
N ALA A 190 2.32 -15.05 -2.82
CA ALA A 190 2.76 -16.43 -2.63
C ALA A 190 4.25 -16.61 -2.94
N ARG A 191 5.02 -17.18 -2.00
CA ARG A 191 6.42 -17.56 -2.26
C ARG A 191 6.48 -18.75 -3.20
N ARG A 192 7.48 -18.82 -4.09
CA ARG A 192 7.64 -19.91 -5.05
C ARG A 192 7.59 -21.31 -4.42
N GLU A 193 8.18 -21.46 -3.24
CA GLU A 193 8.23 -22.71 -2.48
C GLU A 193 6.84 -23.18 -1.99
N GLN A 194 5.91 -22.25 -1.74
CA GLN A 194 4.56 -22.53 -1.23
C GLN A 194 3.59 -22.97 -2.33
N ILE A 195 4.00 -22.82 -3.58
CA ILE A 195 3.13 -22.95 -4.74
C ILE A 195 3.05 -24.41 -5.24
N GLY A 196 3.89 -25.32 -4.73
CA GLY A 196 3.89 -26.74 -5.09
C GLY A 196 3.99 -26.97 -6.60
N ARG A 197 3.09 -27.79 -7.18
CA ARG A 197 3.00 -27.99 -8.65
C ARG A 197 2.61 -26.71 -9.41
N GLY A 198 2.09 -25.70 -8.71
CA GLY A 198 1.96 -24.34 -9.20
C GLY A 198 1.06 -24.10 -10.40
N LYS A 199 0.20 -25.05 -10.78
CA LYS A 199 -0.65 -24.94 -11.97
C LYS A 199 -1.48 -23.64 -11.99
N TYR A 200 -2.04 -23.25 -10.85
CA TYR A 200 -2.83 -22.02 -10.73
C TYR A 200 -1.97 -20.78 -10.95
N TRP A 201 -0.91 -20.60 -10.15
CA TRP A 201 -0.02 -19.45 -10.24
C TRP A 201 0.73 -19.36 -11.57
N ARG A 202 1.10 -20.51 -12.15
CA ARG A 202 1.61 -20.61 -13.52
C ARG A 202 0.63 -20.03 -14.52
N ARG A 203 -0.66 -20.38 -14.40
CA ARG A 203 -1.72 -19.82 -15.25
C ARG A 203 -1.82 -18.30 -15.07
N GLN A 204 -1.92 -17.82 -13.84
CA GLN A 204 -2.05 -16.37 -13.58
C GLN A 204 -0.86 -15.55 -14.09
N TYR A 205 0.36 -16.06 -13.89
CA TYR A 205 1.58 -15.46 -14.43
C TYR A 205 1.59 -15.50 -15.97
N SER A 206 1.25 -16.65 -16.56
CA SER A 206 1.22 -16.82 -18.02
C SER A 206 0.16 -15.93 -18.68
N SER A 207 -0.94 -15.67 -17.98
CA SER A 207 -2.04 -14.80 -18.42
C SER A 207 -1.78 -13.32 -18.13
N ARG A 208 -0.60 -12.93 -17.62
CA ARG A 208 -0.25 -11.54 -17.25
C ARG A 208 -1.15 -10.91 -16.18
N ILE A 209 -1.85 -11.74 -15.40
CA ILE A 209 -2.70 -11.33 -14.26
C ILE A 209 -1.83 -11.18 -12.99
N ALA A 210 -0.84 -12.05 -12.84
CA ALA A 210 0.16 -11.98 -11.78
C ALA A 210 1.54 -11.63 -12.35
N LEU A 211 2.38 -11.04 -11.51
CA LEU A 211 3.81 -10.84 -11.76
C LEU A 211 4.63 -11.57 -10.70
N ALA A 212 5.92 -11.77 -10.99
CA ALA A 212 6.88 -12.23 -9.99
C ALA A 212 7.81 -11.07 -9.59
N GLN A 213 8.29 -11.11 -8.37
CA GLN A 213 9.23 -10.15 -7.81
C GLN A 213 10.28 -10.92 -7.01
N ASP A 214 11.54 -10.47 -7.04
CA ASP A 214 12.57 -10.98 -6.14
C ASP A 214 12.08 -10.92 -4.68
N LEU A 215 12.32 -12.00 -3.95
CA LEU A 215 12.05 -12.05 -2.53
C LEU A 215 13.03 -11.11 -1.81
N VAL A 216 12.50 -10.16 -1.05
CA VAL A 216 13.28 -9.34 -0.13
C VAL A 216 12.97 -9.84 1.27
N GLU A 217 14.01 -10.18 2.02
CA GLU A 217 13.86 -10.52 3.42
C GLU A 217 13.86 -9.23 4.26
N PRO A 218 12.88 -9.05 5.16
CA PRO A 218 12.81 -7.88 6.01
C PRO A 218 13.96 -7.87 7.01
N LEU A 219 14.47 -6.68 7.32
CA LEU A 219 15.51 -6.52 8.34
C LEU A 219 14.92 -6.83 9.73
N SER A 220 15.58 -7.73 10.45
CA SER A 220 15.31 -7.89 11.89
C SER A 220 15.76 -6.65 12.63
N CYS A 221 14.88 -6.09 13.43
CA CYS A 221 15.18 -4.97 14.29
C CYS A 221 15.11 -5.45 15.74
N PRO A 222 16.14 -5.27 16.57
CA PRO A 222 16.08 -5.56 18.00
C PRO A 222 15.28 -4.45 18.71
N LEU A 223 14.03 -4.23 18.27
CA LEU A 223 13.09 -3.43 19.02
C LEU A 223 12.57 -4.30 20.16
N MET A 224 12.63 -3.77 21.38
CA MET A 224 11.93 -4.36 22.52
C MET A 224 10.44 -4.09 22.31
N VAL A 225 9.77 -4.99 21.61
CA VAL A 225 8.32 -5.05 21.56
C VAL A 225 7.92 -6.21 22.45
N ASP A 226 7.23 -5.89 23.55
CA ASP A 226 6.68 -6.91 24.46
C ASP A 226 5.91 -7.93 23.62
N ASP A 227 6.13 -9.21 23.88
CA ASP A 227 5.48 -10.35 23.23
C ASP A 227 5.80 -10.62 21.73
N VAL A 228 6.82 -9.97 21.14
CA VAL A 228 7.30 -10.30 19.76
C VAL A 228 8.74 -10.82 19.78
N ALA A 229 8.92 -12.12 19.61
CA ALA A 229 10.24 -12.73 19.47
C ALA A 229 10.84 -12.45 18.07
N ASP A 230 12.14 -12.11 18.01
CA ASP A 230 12.90 -11.82 16.77
C ASP A 230 12.11 -10.91 15.80
N PRO A 231 11.89 -9.63 16.12
CA PRO A 231 11.00 -8.78 15.33
C PRO A 231 11.62 -8.43 13.98
N VAL A 232 10.81 -8.49 12.93
CA VAL A 232 11.09 -7.93 11.60
C VAL A 232 10.16 -6.76 11.32
N THR A 233 10.61 -5.89 10.43
CA THR A 233 9.96 -4.58 10.23
C THR A 233 9.61 -4.29 8.78
N GLN A 234 8.49 -3.61 8.59
CA GLN A 234 8.10 -2.97 7.35
C GLN A 234 7.79 -1.52 7.66
N VAL A 235 8.37 -0.60 6.89
CA VAL A 235 8.04 0.81 6.97
C VAL A 235 6.96 1.14 5.95
N ILE A 236 5.97 1.88 6.42
CA ILE A 236 4.86 2.40 5.62
C ILE A 236 5.02 3.91 5.58
N ILE A 237 5.15 4.48 4.39
CA ILE A 237 5.35 5.92 4.19
C ILE A 237 4.24 6.46 3.31
N PHE A 238 3.55 7.49 3.80
CA PHE A 238 2.46 8.15 3.10
C PHE A 238 2.94 9.44 2.45
N PHE A 239 2.50 9.63 1.22
CA PHE A 239 2.88 10.75 0.37
C PHE A 239 1.66 11.57 -0.03
N VAL A 240 1.86 12.88 -0.08
CA VAL A 240 1.00 13.84 -0.80
C VAL A 240 1.84 14.41 -1.92
N GLY A 241 1.47 14.12 -3.17
CA GLY A 241 2.32 14.39 -4.32
C GLY A 241 3.70 13.73 -4.13
N GLN A 242 4.76 14.54 -4.12
CA GLN A 242 6.15 14.05 -3.97
C GLN A 242 6.65 14.09 -2.53
N ASN A 243 5.86 14.62 -1.59
CA ASN A 243 6.30 14.90 -0.23
C ASN A 243 5.89 13.74 0.68
N PRO A 244 6.84 13.08 1.39
CA PRO A 244 6.49 12.20 2.50
C PRO A 244 5.88 13.05 3.61
N VAL A 245 4.74 12.63 4.12
CA VAL A 245 3.95 13.40 5.10
C VAL A 245 3.91 12.73 6.45
N THR A 246 3.72 11.41 6.48
CA THR A 246 3.66 10.62 7.71
C THR A 246 3.96 9.15 7.38
N GLY A 247 4.10 8.33 8.40
CA GLY A 247 4.37 6.91 8.25
C GLY A 247 4.28 6.17 9.57
N TYR A 248 4.36 4.85 9.49
CA TYR A 248 4.48 3.99 10.65
C TYR A 248 5.30 2.75 10.33
N LEU A 249 5.81 2.13 11.37
CA LEU A 249 6.53 0.87 11.32
C LEU A 249 5.56 -0.24 11.68
N GLN A 250 5.47 -1.27 10.86
CA GLN A 250 4.82 -2.53 11.19
C GLN A 250 5.85 -3.50 11.72
N VAL A 251 5.59 -4.08 12.87
CA VAL A 251 6.46 -5.03 13.56
C VAL A 251 5.75 -6.37 13.68
N VAL A 252 6.40 -7.43 13.20
CA VAL A 252 5.93 -8.80 13.31
C VAL A 252 7.06 -9.73 13.71
N GLU A 253 6.73 -10.92 14.23
CA GLU A 253 7.70 -11.98 14.49
C GLU A 253 8.38 -12.48 13.20
N ARG A 254 9.70 -12.77 13.26
CA ARG A 254 10.47 -13.38 12.17
C ARG A 254 9.91 -14.76 11.85
N GLY A 255 9.01 -14.80 10.87
CA GLY A 255 8.29 -16.00 10.48
C GLY A 255 6.86 -15.70 10.02
N ARG A 256 6.29 -14.55 10.43
CA ARG A 256 5.09 -14.02 9.80
C ARG A 256 5.41 -13.65 8.35
N ARG A 257 4.68 -14.31 7.44
CA ARG A 257 5.01 -14.40 6.01
C ARG A 257 4.43 -13.26 5.17
N VAL A 258 3.41 -12.58 5.72
CA VAL A 258 2.75 -11.40 5.19
C VAL A 258 2.48 -10.51 6.40
N ILE A 259 2.91 -9.26 6.33
CA ILE A 259 2.64 -8.25 7.35
C ILE A 259 1.29 -7.64 7.00
N ASN A 260 0.31 -7.82 7.89
CA ASN A 260 -1.05 -7.32 7.74
C ASN A 260 -1.37 -6.31 8.84
N ASP A 261 -2.56 -5.73 8.79
CA ASP A 261 -3.05 -4.70 9.70
C ASP A 261 -3.18 -5.16 11.17
N ASP A 262 -3.08 -6.47 11.42
CA ASP A 262 -3.07 -7.07 12.78
C ASP A 262 -1.69 -7.07 13.44
N SER A 263 -0.69 -6.43 12.82
CA SER A 263 0.67 -6.29 13.37
C SER A 263 0.76 -5.22 14.46
N VAL A 264 1.87 -5.22 15.20
CA VAL A 264 2.18 -4.12 16.13
C VAL A 264 2.65 -2.92 15.32
N HIS A 265 2.09 -1.74 15.58
CA HIS A 265 2.46 -0.52 14.88
C HIS A 265 3.25 0.44 15.78
N GLY A 266 4.33 0.99 15.26
CA GLY A 266 5.14 2.02 15.90
C GLY A 266 5.22 3.29 15.06
N PRO A 267 5.47 4.46 15.66
CA PRO A 267 5.62 5.71 14.92
C PRO A 267 6.89 5.71 14.08
N VAL A 268 6.87 6.41 12.96
CA VAL A 268 8.06 6.76 12.17
C VAL A 268 8.26 8.27 12.24
N VAL A 269 9.50 8.70 12.45
CA VAL A 269 9.89 10.11 12.47
C VAL A 269 10.79 10.38 11.28
N PHE A 270 10.42 11.37 10.47
CA PHE A 270 11.27 11.88 9.40
C PHE A 270 12.17 12.96 10.00
N VAL A 271 13.48 12.77 9.88
CA VAL A 271 14.51 13.73 10.33
C VAL A 271 15.12 14.38 9.08
N ASP A 272 15.33 15.70 9.15
CA ASP A 272 15.99 16.50 8.11
C ASP A 272 17.51 16.27 8.09
#